data_AF-A0A4Q2VAI9-F1
#
_entry.id   AF-A0A4Q2VAI9-F1
#
_cell.length_a   1.000
_cell.length_b   1.000
_cell.length_c   1.000
_cell.angle_alpha   90.00
_cell.angle_beta   90.00
_cell.angle_gamma   90.00
#
_symmetry.space_group_name_H-M   'P 1'
#
loop_
_entity.id
_entity.type
_entity.pdbx_description
1 polymer ?
#
loop_
_entity_poly.entity_id
_entity_poly.type
_entity_poly.pdbx_seq_one_letter_code
_entity_poly.pdbx_strand_id
1 'polypeptide(L)'
;MDSRLHYKQHIARAATEGLEAAMELKRLKGMAPSTTRQLFTAMVAPVVDYASNVWMHACKTASAYTIHRVQRIGAQAIIGPFTSVATGVAEAEAHIATIHDRFWRRASKLWVDIHTLPRTNPVRNLLRGIKAFRCFISPLRRIADVCREVPKDTMEVIQPFTLAPWEARLQVILNSQGEEEEDKIKELAKAGWAVRIATSSSARNDLVGMGVAIKIPISVARAGKISEAFSVTLGTREEHNPYTAELAAIAHGLNYLPEMKYRVIVIATSNKSAAQAI
;
A
#
# COMPACT_ATOMS: atom_id res chain seq x y z
N MET A 1 -22.25 20.86 0.11
CA MET A 1 -22.54 19.44 -0.20
C MET A 1 -23.97 19.34 -0.69
N ASP A 2 -24.27 18.47 -1.66
CA ASP A 2 -25.63 18.18 -2.11
C ASP A 2 -26.45 17.62 -0.93
N SER A 3 -27.51 18.32 -0.53
CA SER A 3 -28.33 18.00 0.65
C SER A 3 -28.99 16.62 0.60
N ARG A 4 -29.07 16.03 -0.59
CA ARG A 4 -29.66 14.70 -0.82
C ARG A 4 -28.66 13.66 -1.30
N LEU A 5 -27.35 13.96 -1.27
CA LEU A 5 -26.26 13.05 -1.65
C LEU A 5 -26.45 12.41 -3.04
N HIS A 6 -26.94 13.17 -4.03
CA HIS A 6 -27.06 12.64 -5.40
C HIS A 6 -25.75 12.72 -6.18
N TYR A 7 -24.78 13.50 -5.69
CA TYR A 7 -23.45 13.66 -6.28
C TYR A 7 -23.45 14.10 -7.76
N LYS A 8 -24.56 14.65 -8.28
CA LYS A 8 -24.70 15.00 -9.70
C LYS A 8 -23.62 15.97 -10.17
N GLN A 9 -23.34 17.01 -9.39
CA GLN A 9 -22.29 17.99 -9.70
C GLN A 9 -20.90 17.37 -9.66
N HIS A 10 -20.62 16.47 -8.71
CA HIS A 10 -19.34 15.77 -8.62
C HIS A 10 -19.12 14.85 -9.82
N ILE A 11 -20.14 14.09 -10.24
CA ILE A 11 -20.05 13.20 -11.39
C ILE A 11 -19.91 14.01 -12.69
N ALA A 12 -20.67 15.10 -12.83
CA ALA A 12 -20.54 16.00 -13.98
C ALA A 12 -19.14 16.60 -14.06
N ARG A 13 -18.59 17.08 -12.95
CA ARG A 13 -17.23 17.63 -12.87
C ARG A 13 -16.16 16.59 -13.21
N ALA A 14 -16.25 15.39 -12.63
CA ALA A 14 -15.34 14.30 -12.95
C ALA A 14 -15.40 13.89 -14.43
N ALA A 15 -16.60 13.92 -15.03
CA ALA A 15 -16.77 13.67 -16.45
C ALA A 15 -16.20 14.78 -17.33
N THR A 16 -16.35 16.06 -16.97
CA THR A 16 -15.82 17.19 -17.76
C THR A 16 -14.30 17.25 -17.67
N GLU A 17 -13.72 17.20 -16.47
CA GLU A 17 -12.27 17.24 -16.26
C GLU A 17 -11.62 15.97 -16.84
N GLY A 18 -12.25 14.80 -16.66
CA GLY A 18 -11.78 13.56 -17.26
C GLY A 18 -11.83 13.57 -18.79
N LEU A 19 -12.87 14.17 -19.37
CA LEU A 19 -13.00 14.31 -20.83
C LEU A 19 -11.90 15.23 -21.39
N GLU A 20 -11.64 16.35 -20.72
CA GLU A 20 -10.56 17.26 -21.07
C GLU A 20 -9.20 16.53 -21.07
N ALA A 21 -8.86 15.85 -19.97
CA ALA A 21 -7.64 15.06 -19.88
C ALA A 21 -7.54 13.96 -20.96
N ALA A 22 -8.66 13.29 -21.29
CA ALA A 22 -8.70 12.29 -22.34
C ALA A 22 -8.52 12.89 -23.75
N MET A 23 -9.04 14.09 -23.99
CA MET A 23 -8.83 14.80 -25.25
C MET A 23 -7.38 15.26 -25.42
N GLU A 24 -6.75 15.77 -24.35
CA GLU A 24 -5.32 16.10 -24.38
C GLU A 24 -4.47 14.86 -24.66
N LEU A 25 -4.76 13.73 -24.02
CA LEU A 25 -4.09 12.46 -24.33
C LEU A 25 -4.27 12.07 -25.80
N LYS A 26 -5.48 12.23 -26.35
CA LYS A 26 -5.78 11.93 -27.76
C LYS A 26 -5.05 12.83 -28.76
N ARG A 27 -4.66 14.05 -28.35
CA ARG A 27 -3.87 14.96 -29.20
C ARG A 27 -2.42 14.51 -29.34
N LEU A 28 -1.90 13.75 -28.38
CA LEU A 28 -0.57 13.17 -28.45
C LEU A 28 -0.56 12.02 -29.48
N LYS A 29 0.10 12.22 -30.62
CA LYS A 29 0.21 11.22 -31.70
C LYS A 29 1.59 10.56 -31.70
N GLY A 30 1.67 9.33 -32.22
CA GLY A 30 2.93 8.63 -32.48
C GLY A 30 3.59 7.98 -31.26
N MET A 31 2.89 7.89 -30.13
CA MET A 31 3.39 7.21 -28.93
C MET A 31 3.12 5.71 -28.97
N ALA A 32 4.00 4.94 -28.33
CA ALA A 32 3.76 3.50 -28.15
C ALA A 32 2.50 3.27 -27.27
N PRO A 33 1.64 2.29 -27.59
CA PRO A 33 0.42 2.02 -26.82
C PRO A 33 0.66 1.78 -25.32
N SER A 34 1.80 1.21 -24.95
CA SER A 34 2.21 1.02 -23.55
C SER A 34 2.39 2.34 -22.80
N THR A 35 3.11 3.30 -23.40
CA THR A 35 3.33 4.64 -22.83
C THR A 35 2.01 5.41 -22.76
N THR A 36 1.18 5.34 -23.80
CA THR A 36 -0.14 6.00 -23.81
C THR A 36 -1.05 5.42 -22.73
N ARG A 37 -0.99 4.11 -22.46
CA ARG A 37 -1.73 3.45 -21.37
C ARG A 37 -1.24 3.89 -19.99
N GLN A 38 0.06 4.06 -19.81
CA GLN A 38 0.62 4.63 -18.58
C GLN A 38 0.11 6.06 -18.36
N LEU A 39 0.15 6.89 -19.40
CA LEU A 39 -0.37 8.26 -19.36
C LEU A 39 -1.87 8.30 -19.05
N PHE A 40 -2.68 7.42 -19.64
CA PHE A 40 -4.09 7.28 -19.31
C PHE A 40 -4.29 6.97 -17.82
N THR A 41 -3.52 6.02 -17.29
CA THR A 41 -3.58 5.58 -15.89
C THR A 41 -3.13 6.67 -14.93
N ALA A 42 -2.20 7.53 -15.34
CA ALA A 42 -1.67 8.63 -14.54
C ALA A 42 -2.50 9.91 -14.59
N MET A 43 -3.12 10.23 -15.73
CA MET A 43 -3.80 11.52 -15.94
C MET A 43 -5.33 11.40 -15.93
N VAL A 44 -5.90 10.44 -16.67
CA VAL A 44 -7.34 10.38 -16.90
C VAL A 44 -8.04 9.55 -15.81
N ALA A 45 -7.50 8.37 -15.50
CA ALA A 45 -8.10 7.48 -14.52
C ALA A 45 -8.23 8.12 -13.12
N PRO A 46 -7.24 8.85 -12.57
CA PRO A 46 -7.37 9.42 -11.23
C PRO A 46 -8.44 10.51 -11.11
N VAL A 47 -8.63 11.31 -12.16
CA VAL A 47 -9.65 12.38 -12.21
C VAL A 47 -11.05 11.77 -12.16
N VAL A 48 -11.28 10.74 -12.96
CA VAL A 48 -12.57 10.04 -13.03
C VAL A 48 -12.80 9.14 -11.83
N ASP A 49 -11.76 8.49 -11.29
CA ASP A 49 -11.90 7.53 -10.21
C ASP A 49 -11.91 8.19 -8.82
N TYR A 50 -11.62 9.49 -8.73
CA TYR A 50 -11.61 10.23 -7.46
C TYR A 50 -12.96 10.14 -6.75
N ALA A 51 -12.95 9.71 -5.48
CA ALA A 51 -14.13 9.49 -4.65
C ALA A 51 -15.19 8.55 -5.26
N SER A 52 -14.84 7.75 -6.27
CA SER A 52 -15.76 6.82 -6.94
C SER A 52 -16.42 5.82 -6.00
N ASN A 53 -15.69 5.37 -4.97
CA ASN A 53 -16.21 4.57 -3.86
C ASN A 53 -17.43 5.19 -3.14
N VAL A 54 -17.61 6.51 -3.21
CA VAL A 54 -18.75 7.21 -2.60
C VAL A 54 -19.88 7.41 -3.60
N TRP A 55 -19.59 7.98 -4.77
CA TRP A 55 -20.63 8.42 -5.72
C TRP A 55 -21.01 7.38 -6.79
N MET A 56 -20.24 6.30 -7.00
CA MET A 56 -20.55 5.27 -8.02
C MET A 56 -21.96 4.69 -7.84
N HIS A 57 -22.43 4.63 -6.60
CA HIS A 57 -23.74 4.15 -6.20
C HIS A 57 -24.90 5.08 -6.59
N ALA A 58 -24.61 6.37 -6.82
CA ALA A 58 -25.55 7.38 -7.28
C ALA A 58 -25.52 7.58 -8.80
N CYS A 59 -24.56 6.94 -9.50
CA CYS A 59 -24.42 7.03 -10.94
C CYS A 59 -25.61 6.34 -11.62
N LYS A 60 -26.50 7.13 -12.23
CA LYS A 60 -27.64 6.66 -13.03
C LYS A 60 -27.21 6.52 -14.50
N THR A 61 -28.08 5.95 -15.34
CA THR A 61 -27.82 5.70 -16.78
C THR A 61 -27.26 6.91 -17.53
N ALA A 62 -27.85 8.11 -17.34
CA ALA A 62 -27.39 9.33 -18.01
C ALA A 62 -25.98 9.78 -17.59
N SER A 63 -25.64 9.70 -16.30
CA SER A 63 -24.32 10.06 -15.81
C SER A 63 -23.28 8.97 -16.06
N ALA A 64 -23.70 7.72 -16.16
CA ALA A 64 -22.84 6.61 -16.57
C ALA A 64 -22.37 6.82 -18.01
N TYR A 65 -23.26 7.27 -18.90
CA TYR A 65 -22.92 7.54 -20.29
C TYR A 65 -21.78 8.56 -20.45
N THR A 66 -21.79 9.66 -19.68
CA THR A 66 -20.74 10.68 -19.75
C THR A 66 -19.39 10.13 -19.27
N ILE A 67 -19.38 9.28 -18.24
CA ILE A 67 -18.17 8.62 -17.74
C ILE A 67 -17.64 7.59 -18.75
N HIS A 68 -18.52 6.76 -19.32
CA HIS A 68 -18.15 5.83 -20.40
C HIS A 68 -17.61 6.54 -21.65
N ARG A 69 -18.08 7.76 -21.92
CA ARG A 69 -17.53 8.58 -23.01
C ARG A 69 -16.07 8.96 -22.76
N VAL A 70 -15.70 9.33 -21.53
CA VAL A 70 -14.30 9.62 -21.16
C VAL A 70 -13.43 8.39 -21.42
N GLN A 71 -13.87 7.23 -20.92
CA GLN A 71 -13.16 5.97 -21.08
C GLN A 71 -13.00 5.56 -22.55
N ARG A 72 -14.06 5.69 -23.35
CA ARG A 72 -14.01 5.41 -24.79
C ARG A 72 -12.98 6.30 -25.50
N ILE A 73 -12.95 7.60 -25.19
CA ILE A 73 -11.99 8.53 -25.80
C ILE A 73 -10.56 8.21 -25.37
N GLY A 74 -10.34 7.88 -24.09
CA GLY A 74 -9.03 7.44 -23.59
C GLY A 74 -8.56 6.12 -24.21
N ALA A 75 -9.45 5.14 -24.35
CA ALA A 75 -9.14 3.87 -25.02
C ALA A 75 -8.82 4.07 -26.51
N GLN A 76 -9.58 4.93 -27.21
CA GLN A 76 -9.30 5.30 -28.59
C GLN A 76 -7.93 5.99 -28.75
N ALA A 77 -7.52 6.81 -27.79
CA ALA A 77 -6.19 7.43 -27.80
C ALA A 77 -5.06 6.40 -27.72
N ILE A 78 -5.27 5.30 -26.99
CA ILE A 78 -4.28 4.21 -26.84
C ILE A 78 -4.23 3.33 -28.08
N ILE A 79 -5.41 2.95 -28.60
CA ILE A 79 -5.49 2.05 -29.75
C ILE A 79 -4.99 2.77 -31.01
N GLY A 80 -5.32 4.05 -31.19
CA GLY A 80 -4.84 4.89 -32.29
C GLY A 80 -5.82 4.99 -33.47
N PRO A 81 -5.77 4.09 -34.48
CA PRO A 81 -6.50 4.26 -35.74
C PRO A 81 -7.99 3.93 -35.63
N PHE A 82 -8.39 3.20 -34.60
CA PHE A 82 -9.75 2.71 -34.41
C PHE A 82 -10.63 3.73 -33.66
N THR A 83 -11.25 4.65 -34.40
CA THR A 83 -12.06 5.75 -33.84
C THR A 83 -13.55 5.42 -33.64
N SER A 84 -14.05 4.34 -34.25
CA SER A 84 -15.48 3.96 -34.27
C SER A 84 -15.81 2.69 -33.48
N VAL A 85 -14.89 2.20 -32.65
CA VAL A 85 -15.04 0.93 -31.92
C VAL A 85 -15.94 1.07 -30.68
N ALA A 86 -16.73 0.02 -30.41
CA ALA A 86 -17.55 -0.08 -29.20
C ALA A 86 -16.70 -0.03 -27.93
N THR A 87 -17.20 0.58 -26.85
CA THR A 87 -16.42 0.82 -25.62
C THR A 87 -15.79 -0.45 -25.05
N GLY A 88 -16.54 -1.56 -24.98
CA GLY A 88 -15.99 -2.81 -24.43
C GLY A 88 -14.86 -3.41 -25.27
N VAL A 89 -14.94 -3.31 -26.60
CA VAL A 89 -13.86 -3.76 -27.50
C VAL A 89 -12.66 -2.83 -27.35
N ALA A 90 -12.90 -1.52 -27.26
CA ALA A 90 -11.81 -0.55 -27.06
C ALA A 90 -11.11 -0.73 -25.71
N GLU A 91 -11.83 -1.08 -24.64
CA GLU A 91 -11.23 -1.38 -23.33
C GLU A 91 -10.36 -2.64 -23.39
N ALA A 92 -10.83 -3.68 -24.06
CA ALA A 92 -10.11 -4.94 -24.23
C ALA A 92 -8.83 -4.78 -25.05
N GLU A 93 -8.93 -4.16 -26.23
CA GLU A 93 -7.79 -3.92 -27.13
C GLU A 93 -6.78 -2.95 -26.52
N ALA A 94 -7.25 -1.92 -25.80
CA ALA A 94 -6.37 -1.02 -25.08
C ALA A 94 -5.77 -1.66 -23.82
N HIS A 95 -6.23 -2.86 -23.42
CA HIS A 95 -5.90 -3.57 -22.18
C HIS A 95 -5.96 -2.64 -20.96
N ILE A 96 -7.15 -2.06 -20.75
CA ILE A 96 -7.47 -1.21 -19.61
C ILE A 96 -8.61 -1.87 -18.82
N ALA A 97 -8.55 -1.82 -17.49
CA ALA A 97 -9.65 -2.25 -16.65
C ALA A 97 -10.91 -1.40 -16.90
N THR A 98 -12.09 -2.04 -16.89
CA THR A 98 -13.36 -1.33 -17.06
C THR A 98 -13.54 -0.29 -15.96
N ILE A 99 -14.36 0.74 -16.23
CA ILE A 99 -14.70 1.75 -15.22
C ILE A 99 -15.27 1.10 -13.95
N HIS A 100 -16.15 0.12 -14.12
CA HIS A 100 -16.78 -0.58 -13.02
C HIS A 100 -15.75 -1.31 -12.16
N ASP A 101 -14.80 -2.01 -12.77
CA ASP A 101 -13.74 -2.72 -12.05
C ASP A 101 -12.84 -1.76 -11.29
N ARG A 102 -12.49 -0.61 -11.86
CA ARG A 102 -11.67 0.40 -11.18
C ARG A 102 -12.38 0.98 -9.96
N PHE A 103 -13.67 1.29 -10.10
CA PHE A 103 -14.47 1.83 -9.01
C PHE A 103 -14.64 0.80 -7.89
N TRP A 104 -14.95 -0.44 -8.24
CA TRP A 104 -15.06 -1.52 -7.26
C TRP A 104 -13.71 -1.84 -6.62
N ARG A 105 -12.60 -1.81 -7.36
CA ARG A 105 -11.26 -1.96 -6.78
C ARG A 105 -10.97 -0.90 -5.72
N ARG A 106 -11.37 0.36 -5.94
CA ARG A 106 -11.25 1.43 -4.93
C ARG A 106 -12.20 1.25 -3.75
N ALA A 107 -13.43 0.81 -4.00
CA ALA A 107 -14.41 0.53 -2.96
C ALA A 107 -13.95 -0.63 -2.05
N SER A 108 -13.49 -1.72 -2.65
CA SER A 108 -12.91 -2.87 -1.95
C SER A 108 -11.65 -2.47 -1.20
N LYS A 109 -10.78 -1.65 -1.79
CA LYS A 109 -9.60 -1.12 -1.11
C LYS A 109 -9.99 -0.31 0.12
N LEU A 110 -10.94 0.62 0.01
CA LEU A 110 -11.43 1.37 1.17
C LEU A 110 -11.94 0.42 2.27
N TRP A 111 -12.70 -0.62 1.89
CA TRP A 111 -13.21 -1.60 2.85
C TRP A 111 -12.07 -2.32 3.59
N VAL A 112 -11.08 -2.80 2.85
CA VAL A 112 -9.86 -3.43 3.40
C VAL A 112 -9.13 -2.46 4.32
N ASP A 113 -8.86 -1.24 3.85
CA ASP A 113 -8.12 -0.22 4.59
C ASP A 113 -8.81 0.11 5.93
N ILE A 114 -10.13 0.17 6.00
CA ILE A 114 -10.83 0.42 7.28
C ILE A 114 -10.68 -0.78 8.23
N HIS A 115 -10.69 -2.00 7.71
CA HIS A 115 -10.54 -3.22 8.50
C HIS A 115 -9.13 -3.44 9.03
N THR A 116 -8.11 -2.95 8.32
CA THR A 116 -6.71 -3.00 8.74
C THR A 116 -6.35 -1.93 9.78
N LEU A 117 -7.12 -0.86 9.94
CA LEU A 117 -6.87 0.15 10.99
C LEU A 117 -6.93 -0.44 12.41
N PRO A 118 -6.26 0.14 13.42
CA PRO A 118 -6.38 -0.32 14.81
C PRO A 118 -7.82 -0.24 15.34
N ARG A 119 -8.17 -1.11 16.29
CA ARG A 119 -9.50 -1.10 16.95
C ARG A 119 -9.79 0.20 17.71
N THR A 120 -8.75 0.95 18.08
CA THR A 120 -8.87 2.27 18.71
C THR A 120 -9.24 3.38 17.73
N ASN A 121 -9.12 3.16 16.42
CA ASN A 121 -9.37 4.19 15.42
C ASN A 121 -10.88 4.50 15.29
N PRO A 122 -11.28 5.79 15.31
CA PRO A 122 -12.70 6.18 15.21
C PRO A 122 -13.36 5.70 13.91
N VAL A 123 -12.65 5.65 12.79
CA VAL A 123 -13.18 5.21 11.49
C VAL A 123 -13.52 3.72 11.51
N ARG A 124 -12.70 2.89 12.16
CA ARG A 124 -12.99 1.46 12.35
C ARG A 124 -14.22 1.26 13.24
N ASN A 125 -14.43 2.14 14.22
CA ASN A 125 -15.62 2.11 15.08
C ASN A 125 -16.91 2.47 14.32
N LEU A 126 -16.84 3.28 13.27
CA LEU A 126 -18.00 3.57 12.41
C LEU A 126 -18.59 2.31 11.77
N LEU A 127 -17.78 1.28 11.49
CA LEU A 127 -18.26 0.01 10.94
C LEU A 127 -19.23 -0.72 11.88
N ARG A 128 -19.02 -0.60 13.21
CA ARG A 128 -19.94 -1.18 14.21
C ARG A 128 -21.29 -0.47 14.22
N GLY A 129 -21.29 0.82 13.88
CA GLY A 129 -22.46 1.68 13.84
C GLY A 129 -23.24 1.66 12.53
N ILE A 130 -22.87 0.82 11.55
CA ILE A 130 -23.61 0.70 10.28
C ILE A 130 -24.97 0.04 10.58
N LYS A 131 -25.94 0.87 10.95
CA LYS A 131 -27.32 0.45 11.18
C LYS A 131 -27.97 0.07 9.86
N ALA A 132 -28.79 -0.98 9.90
CA ALA A 132 -29.63 -1.39 8.79
C ALA A 132 -30.83 -0.42 8.65
N PHE A 133 -30.56 0.79 8.16
CA PHE A 133 -31.64 1.70 7.78
C PHE A 133 -32.29 1.18 6.50
N ARG A 134 -33.62 1.00 6.52
CA ARG A 134 -34.40 0.56 5.35
C ARG A 134 -34.51 1.65 4.28
N CYS A 135 -34.39 2.92 4.68
CA CYS A 135 -34.42 4.09 3.79
C CYS A 135 -33.05 4.78 3.82
N PHE A 136 -32.58 5.25 2.66
CA PHE A 136 -31.30 5.95 2.49
C PHE A 136 -30.05 5.10 2.84
N ILE A 137 -29.86 4.01 2.08
CA ILE A 137 -28.67 3.15 2.19
C ILE A 137 -27.41 3.96 1.89
N SER A 138 -26.49 4.02 2.86
CA SER A 138 -25.22 4.72 2.70
C SER A 138 -24.29 4.02 1.68
N PRO A 139 -23.41 4.75 0.98
CA PRO A 139 -22.38 4.15 0.12
C PRO A 139 -21.58 3.05 0.82
N LEU A 140 -21.13 3.33 2.05
CA LEU A 140 -20.39 2.38 2.88
C LEU A 140 -21.19 1.09 3.17
N ARG A 141 -22.51 1.21 3.37
CA ARG A 141 -23.39 0.05 3.57
C ARG A 141 -23.47 -0.82 2.32
N ARG A 142 -23.58 -0.21 1.13
CA ARG A 142 -23.60 -0.96 -0.13
C ARG A 142 -22.31 -1.74 -0.35
N ILE A 143 -21.16 -1.14 -0.02
CA ILE A 143 -19.87 -1.83 -0.05
C ILE A 143 -19.86 -2.98 0.96
N ALA A 144 -20.33 -2.73 2.20
CA ALA A 144 -20.39 -3.74 3.25
C ALA A 144 -21.27 -4.96 2.89
N ASP A 145 -22.36 -4.74 2.15
CA ASP A 145 -23.25 -5.82 1.72
C ASP A 145 -22.59 -6.70 0.64
N VAL A 146 -21.80 -6.11 -0.26
CA VAL A 146 -21.03 -6.87 -1.27
C VAL A 146 -19.81 -7.56 -0.66
N CYS A 147 -19.09 -6.89 0.23
CA CYS A 147 -17.88 -7.43 0.88
C CYS A 147 -18.18 -8.26 2.14
N ARG A 148 -19.41 -8.77 2.30
CA ARG A 148 -19.82 -9.51 3.51
C ARG A 148 -19.07 -10.83 3.69
N GLU A 149 -18.74 -11.48 2.58
CA GLU A 149 -18.11 -12.79 2.52
C GLU A 149 -16.58 -12.74 2.72
N VAL A 150 -15.99 -11.55 2.72
CA VAL A 150 -14.54 -11.39 2.92
C VAL A 150 -14.20 -11.71 4.38
N PRO A 151 -13.28 -12.66 4.65
CA PRO A 151 -12.82 -12.96 6.01
C PRO A 151 -12.24 -11.72 6.69
N LYS A 152 -12.81 -11.32 7.83
CA LYS A 152 -12.42 -10.11 8.57
C LYS A 152 -11.40 -10.37 9.66
N ASP A 153 -11.38 -11.60 10.18
CA ASP A 153 -10.59 -11.99 11.35
C ASP A 153 -9.14 -12.31 10.98
N THR A 154 -8.87 -12.60 9.70
CA THR A 154 -7.52 -12.85 9.16
C THR A 154 -6.80 -11.58 8.70
N MET A 155 -7.46 -10.42 8.71
CA MET A 155 -6.86 -9.18 8.21
C MET A 155 -5.85 -8.62 9.22
N GLU A 156 -4.64 -8.34 8.73
CA GLU A 156 -3.60 -7.71 9.54
C GLU A 156 -4.05 -6.35 10.06
N VAL A 157 -3.61 -6.00 11.27
CA VAL A 157 -3.84 -4.67 11.84
C VAL A 157 -2.61 -3.82 11.59
N ILE A 158 -2.73 -2.89 10.64
CA ILE A 158 -1.70 -1.91 10.32
C ILE A 158 -1.74 -0.82 11.39
N GLN A 159 -0.72 -0.81 12.25
CA GLN A 159 -0.57 0.27 13.21
C GLN A 159 -0.11 1.55 12.48
N PRO A 160 -0.75 2.71 12.74
CA PRO A 160 -0.32 3.96 12.16
C PRO A 160 1.05 4.32 12.74
N PHE A 161 2.10 4.10 11.96
CA PHE A 161 3.42 4.58 12.34
C PHE A 161 3.49 6.08 12.00
N THR A 162 3.25 6.92 13.00
CA THR A 162 3.29 8.37 12.85
C THR A 162 4.70 8.89 13.15
N LEU A 163 5.66 8.63 12.27
CA LEU A 163 6.85 9.49 12.19
C LEU A 163 6.42 10.81 11.56
N ALA A 164 6.82 11.93 12.14
CA ALA A 164 6.58 13.20 11.49
C ALA A 164 7.37 13.27 10.17
N PRO A 165 6.85 13.91 9.11
CA PRO A 165 7.54 13.96 7.81
C PRO A 165 8.95 14.56 7.86
N TRP A 166 9.21 15.44 8.83
CA TRP A 166 10.47 16.12 9.08
C TRP A 166 11.39 15.39 10.07
N GLU A 167 10.94 14.28 10.65
CA GLU A 167 11.73 13.47 11.57
C GLU A 167 12.66 12.54 10.77
N ALA A 168 13.91 12.44 11.22
CA ALA A 168 14.92 11.65 10.52
C ALA A 168 14.49 10.18 10.46
N ARG A 169 14.34 9.66 9.24
CA ARG A 169 14.06 8.23 9.02
C ARG A 169 15.31 7.40 9.27
N LEU A 170 15.11 6.10 9.50
CA LEU A 170 16.20 5.14 9.55
C LEU A 170 17.03 5.23 8.27
N GLN A 171 18.34 5.37 8.41
CA GLN A 171 19.27 5.34 7.29
C GLN A 171 19.55 3.88 6.94
N VAL A 172 19.03 3.42 5.80
CA VAL A 172 19.30 2.08 5.27
C VAL A 172 20.42 2.18 4.26
N ILE A 173 21.55 1.54 4.55
CA ILE A 173 22.67 1.42 3.61
C ILE A 173 22.64 0.00 3.04
N LEU A 174 22.50 -0.09 1.73
CA LEU A 174 22.55 -1.35 0.99
C LEU A 174 23.93 -1.48 0.34
N ASN A 175 24.48 -2.69 0.28
CA ASN A 175 25.82 -2.99 -0.26
C ASN A 175 26.11 -2.47 -1.70
N SER A 176 25.13 -1.90 -2.40
CA SER A 176 25.29 -1.27 -3.72
C SER A 176 25.58 0.23 -3.67
N GLN A 177 25.53 0.89 -2.50
CA GLN A 177 25.78 2.32 -2.34
C GLN A 177 27.06 2.54 -1.52
N GLY A 178 28.20 2.66 -2.21
CA GLY A 178 29.45 3.26 -1.73
C GLY A 178 30.16 2.57 -0.54
N GLU A 179 31.36 2.02 -0.80
CA GLU A 179 32.25 1.44 0.22
C GLU A 179 32.54 2.41 1.38
N GLU A 180 32.56 3.73 1.12
CA GLU A 180 32.88 4.77 2.10
C GLU A 180 31.85 4.92 3.23
N GLU A 181 30.55 4.76 2.96
CA GLU A 181 29.51 4.85 3.99
C GLU A 181 29.42 3.56 4.82
N GLU A 182 29.65 2.43 4.16
CA GLU A 182 29.76 1.11 4.79
C GLU A 182 30.94 1.08 5.78
N ASP A 183 32.07 1.70 5.41
CA ASP A 183 33.25 1.79 6.26
C ASP A 183 33.05 2.74 7.45
N LYS A 184 32.34 3.87 7.28
CA LYS A 184 31.95 4.74 8.41
C LYS A 184 31.05 4.02 9.42
N ILE A 185 30.10 3.19 8.95
CA ILE A 185 29.28 2.36 9.84
C ILE A 185 30.12 1.27 10.51
N LYS A 186 31.02 0.61 9.77
CA LYS A 186 31.95 -0.37 10.35
C LYS A 186 32.83 0.27 11.42
N GLU A 187 33.29 1.50 11.23
CA GLU A 187 34.07 2.26 12.22
C GLU A 187 33.22 2.68 13.43
N LEU A 188 31.99 3.20 13.23
CA LEU A 188 31.05 3.48 14.32
C LEU A 188 30.67 2.22 15.11
N ALA A 189 30.53 1.10 14.40
CA ALA A 189 30.35 -0.20 14.99
C ALA A 189 31.59 -0.55 15.80
N LYS A 190 32.81 -0.50 15.24
CA LYS A 190 34.08 -0.82 15.93
C LYS A 190 34.33 0.04 17.18
N ALA A 191 33.90 1.30 17.17
CA ALA A 191 34.05 2.25 18.29
C ALA A 191 33.35 1.81 19.60
N GLY A 192 32.59 0.70 19.59
CA GLY A 192 32.10 0.06 20.82
C GLY A 192 30.98 0.82 21.52
N TRP A 193 30.42 1.85 20.88
CA TRP A 193 29.33 2.68 21.42
C TRP A 193 27.95 2.27 20.88
N ALA A 194 27.91 1.63 19.71
CA ALA A 194 26.67 1.20 19.05
C ALA A 194 26.24 -0.21 19.47
N VAL A 195 24.93 -0.39 19.62
CA VAL A 195 24.30 -1.72 19.74
C VAL A 195 24.27 -2.36 18.37
N ARG A 196 24.69 -3.62 18.24
CA ARG A 196 24.69 -4.34 16.97
C ARG A 196 23.68 -5.46 17.00
N ILE A 197 22.81 -5.51 16.00
CA ILE A 197 21.85 -6.59 15.81
C ILE A 197 22.14 -7.19 14.43
N ALA A 198 22.44 -8.48 14.37
CA ALA A 198 22.48 -9.23 13.12
C ALA A 198 21.23 -10.10 13.03
N THR A 199 20.56 -10.06 11.89
CA THR A 199 19.32 -10.81 11.62
C THR A 199 19.49 -11.67 10.39
N SER A 200 18.92 -12.87 10.45
CA SER A 200 18.89 -13.79 9.32
C SER A 200 17.59 -14.58 9.31
N SER A 201 17.11 -14.91 8.11
CA SER A 201 15.96 -15.79 7.91
C SER A 201 16.39 -17.12 7.29
N SER A 202 15.64 -18.18 7.57
CA SER A 202 15.82 -19.49 6.95
C SER A 202 14.47 -20.04 6.52
N ALA A 203 14.43 -20.63 5.32
CA ALA A 203 13.29 -21.43 4.88
C ALA A 203 13.80 -22.75 4.34
N ARG A 204 13.52 -23.84 5.06
CA ARG A 204 13.97 -25.19 4.71
C ARG A 204 12.91 -26.20 5.12
N ASN A 205 12.69 -27.21 4.27
CA ASN A 205 11.72 -28.28 4.51
C ASN A 205 10.30 -27.73 4.83
N ASP A 206 9.85 -26.75 4.04
CA ASP A 206 8.56 -26.04 4.21
C ASP A 206 8.32 -25.37 5.57
N LEU A 207 9.37 -25.24 6.38
CA LEU A 207 9.37 -24.49 7.63
C LEU A 207 10.18 -23.21 7.46
N VAL A 208 9.69 -22.13 8.05
CA VAL A 208 10.34 -20.84 8.07
C VAL A 208 10.75 -20.49 9.49
N GLY A 209 12.01 -20.12 9.66
CA GLY A 209 12.60 -19.72 10.93
C GLY A 209 13.34 -18.40 10.84
N MET A 210 13.50 -17.77 12.00
CA MET A 210 14.24 -16.53 12.18
C MET A 210 15.42 -16.73 13.14
N GLY A 211 16.51 -16.02 12.90
CA GLY A 211 17.69 -15.96 13.75
C GLY A 211 18.11 -14.52 14.02
N VAL A 212 18.45 -14.22 15.26
CA VAL A 212 18.91 -12.91 15.72
C VAL A 212 20.13 -13.07 16.60
N ALA A 213 21.16 -12.26 16.37
CA ALA A 213 22.30 -12.13 17.25
C ALA A 213 22.46 -10.66 17.67
N ILE A 214 22.42 -10.40 18.97
CA ILE A 214 22.48 -9.07 19.56
C ILE A 214 23.78 -8.95 20.34
N LYS A 215 24.53 -7.89 20.07
CA LYS A 215 25.75 -7.53 20.80
C LYS A 215 25.58 -6.14 21.41
N ILE A 216 25.48 -6.12 22.74
CA ILE A 216 25.31 -4.90 23.53
C ILE A 216 26.67 -4.49 24.10
N PRO A 217 27.10 -3.23 23.94
CA PRO A 217 28.38 -2.79 24.48
C PRO A 217 28.40 -2.77 26.01
N ILE A 218 29.58 -2.95 26.60
CA ILE A 218 29.80 -3.04 28.05
C ILE A 218 29.31 -1.77 28.78
N SER A 219 29.36 -0.60 28.12
CA SER A 219 28.85 0.67 28.65
C SER A 219 27.33 0.71 28.89
N VAL A 220 26.62 -0.35 28.53
CA VAL A 220 25.15 -0.45 28.54
C VAL A 220 24.66 -1.68 29.29
N ALA A 221 25.45 -2.75 29.34
CA ALA A 221 25.06 -4.00 29.96
C ALA A 221 24.96 -3.85 31.50
N ARG A 222 23.75 -3.67 32.03
CA ARG A 222 23.48 -3.64 33.49
C ARG A 222 23.71 -4.98 34.19
N ALA A 223 23.89 -6.09 33.47
CA ALA A 223 23.92 -7.44 34.05
C ALA A 223 24.84 -8.44 33.32
N GLY A 224 26.00 -8.01 32.80
CA GLY A 224 27.03 -8.93 32.28
C GLY A 224 26.71 -9.70 30.99
N LYS A 225 25.50 -9.58 30.42
CA LYS A 225 25.15 -10.15 29.11
C LYS A 225 25.58 -9.22 27.97
N ILE A 226 26.72 -9.54 27.38
CA ILE A 226 27.37 -8.76 26.31
C ILE A 226 26.90 -9.22 24.92
N SER A 227 26.42 -10.45 24.79
CA SER A 227 25.97 -11.05 23.54
C SER A 227 24.85 -12.06 23.81
N GLU A 228 23.79 -12.02 23.00
CA GLU A 228 22.71 -13.01 23.04
C GLU A 228 22.35 -13.42 21.61
N ALA A 229 22.19 -14.72 21.37
CA ALA A 229 21.75 -15.28 20.09
C ALA A 229 20.45 -16.04 20.32
N PHE A 230 19.49 -15.84 19.42
CA PHE A 230 18.16 -16.41 19.50
C PHE A 230 17.73 -16.92 18.13
N SER A 231 17.09 -18.09 18.10
CA SER A 231 16.53 -18.65 16.87
C SER A 231 15.20 -19.35 17.17
N VAL A 232 14.18 -19.08 16.35
CA VAL A 232 12.83 -19.65 16.50
C VAL A 232 12.25 -20.02 15.14
N THR A 233 11.48 -21.11 15.12
CA THR A 233 10.66 -21.48 13.96
C THR A 233 9.32 -20.76 14.06
N LEU A 234 8.96 -20.00 13.02
CA LEU A 234 7.73 -19.19 12.99
C LEU A 234 6.53 -20.02 12.57
N GLY A 235 6.69 -20.87 11.55
CA GLY A 235 5.61 -21.71 11.05
C GLY A 235 5.90 -22.29 9.67
N THR A 236 4.84 -22.66 8.96
CA THR A 236 4.93 -23.25 7.62
C THR A 236 5.13 -22.18 6.55
N ARG A 237 5.60 -22.59 5.37
CA ARG A 237 5.82 -21.69 4.22
C ARG A 237 4.53 -21.14 3.60
N GLU A 238 3.40 -21.77 3.86
CA GLU A 238 2.09 -21.31 3.39
C GLU A 238 1.63 -20.06 4.16
N GLU A 239 1.95 -20.00 5.45
CA GLU A 239 1.59 -18.90 6.34
C GLU A 239 2.68 -17.81 6.40
N HIS A 240 3.95 -18.22 6.35
CA HIS A 240 5.09 -17.32 6.52
C HIS A 240 6.08 -17.41 5.37
N ASN A 241 6.68 -16.27 5.03
CA ASN A 241 7.73 -16.20 4.02
C ASN A 241 9.08 -15.78 4.66
N PRO A 242 10.24 -16.06 4.02
CA PRO A 242 11.55 -15.66 4.55
C PRO A 242 11.63 -14.16 4.88
N TYR A 243 10.96 -13.33 4.09
CA TYR A 243 10.89 -11.88 4.29
C TYR A 243 10.18 -11.51 5.61
N THR A 244 9.05 -12.14 5.93
CA THR A 244 8.32 -11.98 7.19
C THR A 244 9.15 -12.49 8.36
N ALA A 245 9.94 -13.54 8.15
CA ALA A 245 10.83 -14.05 9.17
C ALA A 245 11.97 -13.10 9.49
N GLU A 246 12.52 -12.42 8.48
CA GLU A 246 13.52 -11.39 8.69
C GLU A 246 12.96 -10.18 9.42
N LEU A 247 11.76 -9.71 9.04
CA LEU A 247 11.09 -8.62 9.74
C LEU A 247 10.77 -8.97 11.19
N ALA A 248 10.33 -10.20 11.45
CA ALA A 248 10.12 -10.71 12.81
C ALA A 248 11.44 -10.77 13.60
N ALA A 249 12.55 -11.16 12.95
CA ALA A 249 13.89 -11.15 13.54
C ALA A 249 14.31 -9.74 13.97
N ILE A 250 14.09 -8.74 13.10
CA ILE A 250 14.39 -7.33 13.37
C ILE A 250 13.53 -6.81 14.53
N ALA A 251 12.22 -7.08 14.50
CA ALA A 251 11.31 -6.68 15.57
C ALA A 251 11.69 -7.32 16.93
N HIS A 252 12.04 -8.61 16.93
CA HIS A 252 12.51 -9.30 18.13
C HIS A 252 13.81 -8.70 18.66
N GLY A 253 14.76 -8.41 17.76
CA GLY A 253 16.03 -7.76 18.10
C GLY A 253 15.85 -6.40 18.76
N LEU A 254 14.92 -5.58 18.26
CA LEU A 254 14.60 -4.27 18.82
C LEU A 254 13.85 -4.36 20.16
N ASN A 255 12.89 -5.27 20.28
CA ASN A 255 12.12 -5.46 21.53
C ASN A 255 12.97 -6.00 22.69
N TYR A 256 14.06 -6.71 22.39
CA TYR A 256 14.99 -7.21 23.40
C TYR A 256 15.84 -6.09 24.02
N LEU A 257 16.00 -4.95 23.33
CA LEU A 257 16.79 -3.84 23.86
C LEU A 257 16.02 -3.14 25.00
N PRO A 258 16.68 -2.87 26.16
CA PRO A 258 16.08 -2.00 27.17
C PRO A 258 15.90 -0.59 26.59
N GLU A 259 14.98 0.21 27.14
CA GLU A 259 14.76 1.59 26.69
C GLU A 259 16.09 2.39 26.68
N MET A 260 16.61 2.64 25.47
CA MET A 260 17.83 3.42 25.27
C MET A 260 17.48 4.74 24.60
N LYS A 261 17.92 5.84 25.20
CA LYS A 261 17.84 7.18 24.59
C LYS A 261 19.21 7.58 24.07
N TYR A 262 19.23 8.23 22.90
CA TYR A 262 20.42 8.85 22.30
C TYR A 262 21.57 7.89 21.98
N ARG A 263 21.28 6.69 21.47
CA ARG A 263 22.31 5.73 21.02
C ARG A 263 22.06 5.23 19.61
N VAL A 264 23.16 4.94 18.93
CA VAL A 264 23.15 4.38 17.57
C VAL A 264 22.90 2.87 17.65
N ILE A 265 21.90 2.40 16.92
CA ILE A 265 21.62 0.97 16.73
C ILE A 265 21.98 0.64 15.29
N VAL A 266 22.82 -0.37 15.10
CA VAL A 266 23.20 -0.87 13.77
C VAL A 266 22.55 -2.23 13.58
N ILE A 267 21.70 -2.34 12.57
CA ILE A 267 21.02 -3.58 12.19
C ILE A 267 21.64 -4.09 10.89
N ALA A 268 22.23 -5.27 10.94
CA ALA A 268 22.68 -6.01 9.78
C ALA A 268 21.63 -7.06 9.43
N THR A 269 21.17 -7.06 8.19
CA THR A 269 20.19 -8.02 7.68
C THR A 269 20.74 -8.72 6.44
N SER A 270 20.41 -10.00 6.29
CA SER A 270 20.79 -10.80 5.13
C SER A 270 19.85 -10.62 3.94
N ASN A 271 18.68 -9.99 4.12
CA ASN A 271 17.65 -9.83 3.10
C ASN A 271 17.47 -8.37 2.69
N LYS A 272 17.85 -8.10 1.44
CA LYS A 272 17.73 -6.77 0.81
C LYS A 272 16.30 -6.25 0.80
N SER A 273 15.31 -7.12 0.58
CA SER A 273 13.90 -6.71 0.54
C SER A 273 13.44 -6.23 1.91
N ALA A 274 13.85 -6.91 2.99
CA ALA A 274 13.50 -6.51 4.36
C ALA A 274 14.14 -5.16 4.71
N ALA A 275 15.40 -4.94 4.31
CA ALA A 275 16.07 -3.64 4.47
C ALA A 275 15.35 -2.50 3.74
N GLN A 276 14.84 -2.73 2.52
CA GLN A 276 14.13 -1.71 1.74
C GLN A 276 12.74 -1.36 2.26
N ALA A 277 12.14 -2.22 3.09
CA ALA A 277 10.80 -2.04 3.61
C ALA A 277 10.74 -1.13 4.84
N ILE A 278 11.89 -0.92 5.49
CA ILE A 278 12.08 -0.11 6.70
C ILE A 278 12.46 1.32 6.30
#